data_AF-A0A388LLT0-F1
#
_entry.id   AF-A0A388LLT0-F1
#
_cell.length_a   1.000
_cell.length_b   1.000
_cell.length_c   1.000
_cell.angle_alpha   90.00
_cell.angle_beta   90.00
_cell.angle_gamma   90.00
#
_symmetry.space_group_name_H-M   'P 1'
#
loop_
_entity.id
_entity.type
_entity.pdbx_description
1 polymer ?
#
loop_
_entity_poly.entity_id
_entity_poly.type
_entity_poly.pdbx_seq_one_letter_code
_entity_poly.pdbx_strand_id
1 'polypeptide(L)'
;MAPVRPTTAVSDDLMWLLLKQSNRFVIKQNGNCSASIQFSREPNNLFNVNTHKYSGLSNTKTVGIAPAPGGEHDCNIVLTTTKTRKKSLPKKRVNTTVMKTGFQRMVKVVKSQVSDNHYRPDLKRAALARLSRIHRSLSEARETKIAARKGIKSSVAQRKVTRK
;
A
#
# COMPACT_ATOMS: atom_id res chain seq x y z
N MET A 1 -29.38 -5.16 -27.53
CA MET A 1 -28.30 -4.93 -26.54
C MET A 1 -28.96 -4.63 -25.20
N ALA A 2 -29.03 -5.62 -24.30
CA ALA A 2 -29.84 -5.48 -23.07
C ALA A 2 -29.19 -4.49 -22.09
N PRO A 3 -29.97 -3.66 -21.37
CA PRO A 3 -29.44 -2.79 -20.33
C PRO A 3 -28.86 -3.65 -19.20
N VAL A 4 -27.60 -3.41 -18.86
CA VAL A 4 -26.94 -4.03 -17.70
C VAL A 4 -27.74 -3.60 -16.48
N ARG A 5 -28.44 -4.54 -15.84
CA ARG A 5 -29.21 -4.26 -14.61
C ARG A 5 -28.30 -3.54 -13.60
N PRO A 6 -28.76 -2.47 -12.92
CA PRO A 6 -28.00 -1.90 -11.82
C PRO A 6 -27.83 -3.00 -10.77
N THR A 7 -26.61 -3.51 -10.63
CA THR A 7 -26.29 -4.43 -9.54
C THR A 7 -26.63 -3.70 -8.24
N THR A 8 -27.48 -4.30 -7.43
CA THR A 8 -27.91 -3.77 -6.13
C THR A 8 -26.67 -3.37 -5.34
N ALA A 9 -26.42 -2.06 -5.28
CA ALA A 9 -25.21 -1.53 -4.69
C ALA A 9 -25.34 -1.62 -3.17
N VAL A 10 -24.76 -2.66 -2.58
CA VAL A 10 -24.66 -2.77 -1.11
C VAL A 10 -23.94 -1.55 -0.56
N SER A 11 -24.52 -0.90 0.46
CA SER A 11 -23.95 0.30 1.08
C SER A 11 -22.62 -0.02 1.78
N ASP A 12 -21.71 0.95 1.75
CA ASP A 12 -20.36 0.79 2.33
C ASP A 12 -20.43 0.68 3.88
N ASP A 13 -21.45 1.27 4.50
CA ASP A 13 -21.70 1.19 5.94
C ASP A 13 -22.22 -0.19 6.36
N LEU A 14 -23.14 -0.77 5.59
CA LEU A 14 -23.63 -2.13 5.84
C LEU A 14 -22.49 -3.14 5.73
N MET A 15 -21.66 -3.02 4.69
CA MET A 15 -20.48 -3.86 4.53
C MET A 15 -19.53 -3.75 5.73
N TRP A 16 -19.37 -2.56 6.30
CA TRP A 16 -18.53 -2.37 7.48
C TRP A 16 -19.11 -2.99 8.74
N LEU A 17 -20.41 -2.83 8.97
CA LEU A 17 -21.09 -3.44 10.12
C LEU A 17 -20.93 -4.96 10.12
N LEU A 18 -20.95 -5.58 8.93
CA LEU A 18 -20.71 -7.01 8.76
C LEU A 18 -19.23 -7.38 8.97
N LEU A 19 -18.29 -6.58 8.47
CA LEU A 19 -16.86 -6.93 8.46
C LEU A 19 -16.11 -6.58 9.76
N LYS A 20 -16.58 -5.60 10.55
CA LYS A 20 -15.81 -4.98 11.65
C LYS A 20 -15.33 -5.97 12.72
N GLN A 21 -16.03 -7.08 12.94
CA GLN A 21 -15.75 -8.04 14.02
C GLN A 21 -15.28 -9.43 13.55
N SER A 22 -15.66 -9.85 12.34
CA SER A 22 -15.56 -11.25 11.88
C SER A 22 -14.65 -11.45 10.66
N ASN A 23 -13.90 -10.43 10.26
CA ASN A 23 -13.02 -10.50 9.10
C ASN A 23 -11.69 -11.21 9.40
N ARG A 24 -11.27 -12.15 8.53
CA ARG A 24 -9.98 -12.89 8.63
C ARG A 24 -8.74 -12.01 8.68
N PHE A 25 -8.83 -10.77 8.20
CA PHE A 25 -7.71 -9.84 8.18
C PHE A 25 -7.54 -9.10 9.51
N VAL A 26 -8.52 -9.16 10.42
CA VAL A 26 -8.46 -8.50 11.72
C VAL A 26 -7.54 -9.27 12.65
N ILE A 27 -6.58 -8.57 13.21
CA ILE A 27 -5.66 -9.09 14.22
C ILE A 27 -5.87 -8.27 15.47
N LYS A 28 -6.30 -8.94 16.53
CA LYS A 28 -6.47 -8.35 17.85
C LYS A 28 -5.18 -8.60 18.62
N GLN A 29 -4.52 -7.53 19.04
CA GLN A 29 -3.35 -7.59 19.90
C GLN A 29 -3.71 -6.95 21.23
N ASN A 30 -3.45 -7.67 22.32
CA ASN A 30 -3.59 -7.12 23.66
C ASN A 30 -2.47 -6.10 23.87
N GLY A 31 -2.83 -4.85 24.13
CA GLY A 31 -1.86 -3.85 24.57
C GLY A 31 -1.46 -4.08 26.03
N ASN A 32 -0.35 -3.50 26.45
CA ASN A 32 0.12 -3.54 27.85
C ASN A 32 -0.79 -2.77 28.84
N CYS A 33 -1.92 -2.19 28.39
CA CYS A 33 -2.94 -1.57 29.23
C CYS A 33 -4.32 -1.79 28.56
N SER A 34 -5.29 -2.30 29.33
CA SER A 34 -6.77 -2.49 29.15
C SER A 34 -7.45 -2.42 27.76
N ALA A 35 -6.98 -1.62 26.80
CA ALA A 35 -7.52 -1.55 25.43
C ALA A 35 -6.80 -2.52 24.48
N SER A 36 -7.54 -3.47 23.91
CA SER A 36 -7.05 -4.28 22.78
C SER A 36 -6.99 -3.44 21.51
N ILE A 37 -5.81 -3.34 20.90
CA ILE A 37 -5.64 -2.63 19.63
C ILE A 37 -5.99 -3.60 18.49
N GLN A 38 -6.82 -3.13 17.55
CA GLN A 38 -7.26 -3.92 16.41
C GLN A 38 -6.58 -3.45 15.13
N PHE A 39 -5.69 -4.30 14.61
CA PHE A 39 -5.05 -4.10 13.32
C PHE A 39 -5.80 -4.86 12.22
N SER A 40 -5.58 -4.45 10.96
CA SER A 40 -6.13 -5.10 9.78
C SER A 40 -5.02 -5.32 8.75
N ARG A 41 -4.89 -6.54 8.24
CA ARG A 41 -3.97 -6.92 7.15
C ARG A 41 -4.61 -6.87 5.76
N GLU A 42 -5.74 -6.20 5.62
CA GLU A 42 -6.46 -6.14 4.35
C GLU A 42 -5.66 -5.38 3.27
N PRO A 43 -5.82 -5.76 1.99
CA PRO A 43 -5.23 -4.99 0.90
C PRO A 43 -5.89 -3.60 0.81
N ASN A 44 -5.11 -2.59 0.40
CA ASN A 44 -5.54 -1.20 0.24
C ASN A 44 -5.97 -0.48 1.54
N ASN A 45 -5.43 -0.89 2.69
CA ASN A 45 -5.49 -0.12 3.94
C ASN A 45 -4.19 0.67 4.13
N LEU A 46 -4.30 1.99 4.30
CA LEU A 46 -3.13 2.89 4.37
C LEU A 46 -2.44 2.85 5.74
N PHE A 47 -3.19 2.61 6.83
CA PHE A 47 -2.67 2.59 8.19
C PHE A 47 -2.67 1.22 8.86
N ASN A 48 -3.23 0.21 8.21
CA ASN A 48 -3.39 -1.15 8.75
C ASN A 48 -4.18 -1.20 10.06
N VAL A 49 -5.08 -0.24 10.28
CA VAL A 49 -5.97 -0.19 11.46
C VAL A 49 -7.35 -0.68 11.04
N ASN A 50 -8.02 -1.42 11.93
CA ASN A 50 -9.41 -1.84 11.72
C ASN A 50 -10.37 -0.65 11.90
N THR A 51 -10.55 0.15 10.86
CA THR A 51 -11.45 1.31 10.88
C THR A 51 -12.12 1.46 9.52
N HIS A 52 -13.40 1.84 9.51
CA HIS A 52 -14.19 2.02 8.29
C HIS A 52 -13.49 2.91 7.26
N LYS A 53 -12.96 4.06 7.68
CA LYS A 53 -12.29 5.03 6.81
C LYS A 53 -11.16 4.41 5.97
N TYR A 54 -10.37 3.51 6.55
CA TYR A 54 -9.20 2.95 5.88
C TYR A 54 -9.43 1.55 5.31
N SER A 55 -10.61 0.97 5.50
CA SER A 55 -10.88 -0.38 5.00
C SER A 55 -10.91 -0.41 3.47
N GLY A 56 -10.20 -1.40 2.92
CA GLY A 56 -10.12 -1.65 1.49
C GLY A 56 -11.28 -2.50 0.96
N LEU A 57 -11.95 -3.23 1.86
CA LEU A 57 -13.00 -4.19 1.54
C LEU A 57 -14.40 -3.57 1.60
N SER A 58 -14.67 -2.74 2.62
CA SER A 58 -15.98 -2.11 2.78
C SER A 58 -16.22 -0.99 1.78
N ASN A 59 -15.19 -0.17 1.53
CA ASN A 59 -15.33 1.05 0.75
C ASN A 59 -15.34 0.78 -0.76
N THR A 60 -16.19 1.51 -1.47
CA THR A 60 -16.23 1.52 -2.93
C THR A 60 -14.95 2.10 -3.54
N LYS A 61 -14.54 3.28 -3.06
CA LYS A 61 -13.31 4.00 -3.45
C LYS A 61 -12.20 3.79 -2.43
N THR A 62 -11.07 3.23 -2.86
CA THR A 62 -9.91 2.97 -1.99
C THR A 62 -8.62 3.35 -2.68
N VAL A 63 -7.63 3.70 -1.86
CA VAL A 63 -6.29 4.06 -2.29
C VAL A 63 -5.32 3.18 -1.52
N GLY A 64 -4.51 2.41 -2.23
CA GLY A 64 -3.46 1.57 -1.67
C GLY A 64 -2.10 2.07 -2.11
N ILE A 65 -1.13 2.00 -1.21
CA ILE A 65 0.28 2.27 -1.52
C ILE A 65 1.09 1.09 -0.98
N ALA A 66 1.80 0.43 -1.88
CA ALA A 66 2.58 -0.76 -1.58
C ALA A 66 3.94 -0.69 -2.29
N PRO A 67 4.99 -1.32 -1.76
CA PRO A 67 6.23 -1.51 -2.50
C PRO A 67 5.96 -2.33 -3.77
N ALA A 68 6.68 -2.03 -4.87
CA ALA A 68 6.55 -2.80 -6.10
C ALA A 68 7.17 -4.21 -5.98
N PRO A 69 6.59 -5.24 -6.61
CA PRO A 69 7.24 -6.54 -6.73
C PRO A 69 8.54 -6.37 -7.54
N GLY A 70 9.68 -6.78 -6.97
CA GLY A 70 11.02 -6.50 -7.51
C GLY A 70 11.68 -5.23 -6.93
N GLY A 71 11.04 -4.54 -5.98
CA GLY A 71 11.44 -3.27 -5.36
C GLY A 71 12.70 -3.31 -4.48
N GLU A 72 13.59 -4.28 -4.69
CA GLU A 72 14.87 -4.35 -3.98
C GLU A 72 16.00 -3.61 -4.74
N HIS A 73 15.81 -3.39 -6.04
CA HIS A 73 16.80 -2.71 -6.90
C HIS A 73 16.50 -1.21 -7.07
N ASP A 74 15.22 -0.87 -7.09
CA ASP A 74 14.71 0.48 -7.32
C ASP A 74 13.69 0.83 -6.23
N CYS A 75 13.66 2.08 -5.76
CA CYS A 75 12.67 2.59 -4.81
C CYS A 75 11.27 2.74 -5.44
N ASN A 76 10.82 1.71 -6.15
CA ASN A 76 9.59 1.66 -6.92
C ASN A 76 8.41 1.41 -6.00
N ILE A 77 7.37 2.22 -6.16
CA ILE A 77 6.15 2.15 -5.34
C ILE A 77 4.94 1.95 -6.25
N VAL A 78 4.04 1.07 -5.86
CA VAL A 78 2.76 0.84 -6.53
C VAL A 78 1.68 1.67 -5.87
N LEU A 79 1.03 2.51 -6.67
CA LEU A 79 -0.21 3.19 -6.31
C LEU A 79 -1.38 2.38 -6.88
N THR A 80 -2.29 2.02 -6.00
CA THR A 80 -3.48 1.22 -6.30
C THR A 80 -4.73 2.04 -6.05
N THR A 81 -5.66 2.05 -6.99
CA THR A 81 -6.99 2.70 -6.85
C THR A 81 -8.09 1.76 -7.31
N THR A 82 -9.33 1.94 -6.83
CA THR A 82 -10.47 1.11 -7.25
C THR A 82 -11.39 1.83 -8.24
N LYS A 83 -11.83 1.08 -9.25
CA LYS A 83 -12.82 1.53 -10.24
C LYS A 83 -14.22 1.27 -9.68
N THR A 84 -15.00 2.34 -9.47
CA THR A 84 -16.37 2.27 -8.91
C THR A 84 -17.31 1.47 -9.80
N ARG A 85 -17.22 1.64 -11.12
CA ARG A 85 -18.07 0.96 -12.11
C ARG A 85 -17.85 -0.57 -12.21
N LYS A 86 -16.75 -1.09 -11.66
CA LYS A 86 -16.38 -2.52 -11.77
C LYS A 86 -16.46 -3.26 -10.43
N LYS A 87 -17.36 -2.85 -9.52
CA LYS A 87 -17.52 -3.45 -8.16
C LYS A 87 -17.71 -4.97 -8.18
N SER A 88 -18.53 -5.48 -9.11
CA SER A 88 -18.83 -6.91 -9.27
C SER A 88 -17.69 -7.74 -9.86
N LEU A 89 -16.62 -7.11 -10.38
CA LEU A 89 -15.55 -7.77 -11.13
C LEU A 89 -14.22 -7.60 -10.39
N PRO A 90 -13.90 -8.44 -9.39
CA PRO A 90 -12.77 -8.21 -8.48
C PRO A 90 -11.44 -8.06 -9.24
N LYS A 91 -11.19 -8.90 -10.25
CA LYS A 91 -9.97 -8.86 -11.08
C LYS A 91 -9.82 -7.55 -11.86
N LYS A 92 -10.92 -6.95 -12.32
CA LYS A 92 -10.93 -5.72 -13.14
C LYS A 92 -11.21 -4.46 -12.31
N ARG A 93 -11.53 -4.60 -11.02
CA ARG A 93 -11.86 -3.51 -10.08
C ARG A 93 -10.64 -2.67 -9.74
N VAL A 94 -9.48 -3.32 -9.60
CA VAL A 94 -8.25 -2.70 -9.14
C VAL A 94 -7.49 -2.08 -10.31
N ASN A 95 -7.03 -0.84 -10.15
CA ASN A 95 -6.13 -0.14 -11.05
C ASN A 95 -4.79 0.03 -10.36
N THR A 96 -3.74 -0.61 -10.87
CA THR A 96 -2.39 -0.51 -10.31
C THR A 96 -1.51 0.31 -11.23
N THR A 97 -0.73 1.20 -10.64
CA THR A 97 0.23 2.05 -11.35
C THR A 97 1.57 1.95 -10.63
N VAL A 98 2.62 1.57 -11.36
CA VAL A 98 3.97 1.47 -10.81
C VAL A 98 4.68 2.80 -11.01
N MET A 99 5.04 3.46 -9.92
CA MET A 99 5.82 4.70 -9.93
C MET A 99 7.30 4.36 -9.81
N LYS A 100 8.05 4.67 -10.87
CA LYS A 100 9.51 4.46 -10.97
C LYS A 100 10.30 5.78 -10.93
N THR A 101 9.64 6.87 -10.57
CA THR A 101 10.19 8.23 -10.62
C THR A 101 10.77 8.63 -9.28
N GLY A 102 11.54 9.72 -9.21
CA GLY A 102 12.07 10.23 -7.94
C GLY A 102 10.96 10.63 -6.93
N PHE A 103 11.28 10.61 -5.64
CA PHE A 103 10.32 10.81 -4.54
C PHE A 103 9.41 12.03 -4.71
N GLN A 104 9.96 13.19 -5.08
CA GLN A 104 9.15 14.40 -5.27
C GLN A 104 8.11 14.25 -6.39
N ARG A 105 8.46 13.55 -7.47
CA ARG A 105 7.53 13.27 -8.57
C ARG A 105 6.46 12.27 -8.12
N MET A 106 6.82 11.25 -7.34
CA MET A 106 5.84 10.33 -6.75
C MET A 106 4.83 11.05 -5.85
N VAL A 107 5.29 11.95 -4.99
CA VAL A 107 4.43 12.76 -4.12
C VAL A 107 3.43 13.59 -4.94
N LYS A 108 3.89 14.23 -6.02
CA LYS A 108 3.02 14.99 -6.95
C LYS A 108 1.98 14.09 -7.60
N VAL A 109 2.36 12.91 -8.06
CA VAL A 109 1.43 11.93 -8.66
C VAL A 109 0.37 11.50 -7.65
N VAL A 110 0.78 11.12 -6.43
CA VAL A 110 -0.18 10.71 -5.38
C VAL A 110 -1.12 11.86 -5.01
N LYS A 111 -0.60 13.08 -4.84
CA LYS A 111 -1.42 14.25 -4.56
C LYS A 111 -2.46 14.49 -5.66
N SER A 112 -2.04 14.44 -6.92
CA SER A 112 -2.92 14.60 -8.08
C SER A 112 -4.02 13.54 -8.12
N GLN A 113 -3.65 12.27 -7.97
CA GLN A 113 -4.60 11.16 -8.06
C GLN A 113 -5.61 11.12 -6.91
N VAL A 114 -5.21 11.53 -5.70
CA VAL A 114 -6.05 11.42 -4.50
C VAL A 114 -6.85 12.71 -4.23
N SER A 115 -6.19 13.86 -4.32
CA SER A 115 -6.73 15.18 -3.94
C SER A 115 -7.21 15.96 -5.15
N ASP A 116 -6.34 16.18 -6.14
CA ASP A 116 -6.62 17.15 -7.20
C ASP A 116 -7.70 16.62 -8.17
N ASN A 117 -7.74 15.30 -8.39
CA ASN A 117 -8.83 14.62 -9.10
C ASN A 117 -10.10 14.43 -8.25
N HIS A 118 -10.15 14.98 -7.03
CA HIS A 118 -11.27 14.87 -6.09
C HIS A 118 -11.74 13.41 -5.86
N TYR A 119 -10.79 12.46 -5.90
CA TYR A 119 -11.14 11.05 -5.76
C TYR A 119 -11.51 10.71 -4.31
N ARG A 120 -10.59 10.97 -3.37
CA ARG A 120 -10.74 10.80 -1.91
C ARG A 120 -9.78 11.73 -1.16
N PRO A 121 -10.07 13.04 -1.07
CA PRO A 121 -9.16 14.02 -0.46
C PRO A 121 -8.92 13.75 1.04
N ASP A 122 -9.85 13.06 1.70
CA ASP A 122 -9.77 12.62 3.10
C ASP A 122 -8.56 11.70 3.38
N LEU A 123 -8.11 10.95 2.37
CA LEU A 123 -6.97 10.03 2.46
C LEU A 123 -5.63 10.66 2.12
N LYS A 124 -5.60 11.91 1.64
CA LYS A 124 -4.36 12.57 1.18
C LYS A 124 -3.23 12.47 2.20
N ARG A 125 -3.51 12.82 3.46
CA ARG A 125 -2.50 12.80 4.53
C ARG A 125 -2.00 11.38 4.82
N ALA A 126 -2.92 10.41 4.86
CA ALA A 126 -2.60 9.01 5.08
C ALA A 126 -1.74 8.43 3.93
N ALA A 127 -2.11 8.75 2.70
CA ALA A 127 -1.41 8.31 1.50
C ALA A 127 0.03 8.84 1.46
N LEU A 128 0.22 10.14 1.70
CA LEU A 128 1.55 10.75 1.72
C LEU A 128 2.43 10.21 2.87
N ALA A 129 1.85 9.99 4.05
CA ALA A 129 2.56 9.40 5.18
C ALA A 129 3.00 7.96 4.90
N ARG A 130 2.14 7.15 4.27
CA ARG A 130 2.48 5.77 3.89
C ARG A 130 3.56 5.74 2.81
N LEU A 131 3.45 6.62 1.81
CA LEU A 131 4.43 6.79 0.74
C LEU A 131 5.83 7.11 1.31
N SER A 132 5.94 8.11 2.19
CA SER A 132 7.23 8.51 2.76
C SER A 132 7.86 7.40 3.59
N ARG A 133 7.05 6.68 4.39
CA ARG A 133 7.52 5.52 5.17
C ARG A 133 8.04 4.41 4.29
N ILE A 134 7.31 4.03 3.24
CA ILE A 134 7.74 3.00 2.30
C ILE A 134 9.02 3.43 1.58
N HIS A 135 9.06 4.66 1.06
CA HIS A 135 10.23 5.19 0.37
C HIS A 135 11.48 5.15 1.25
N ARG A 136 11.36 5.58 2.51
CA ARG A 136 12.45 5.51 3.48
C ARG A 136 12.93 4.08 3.69
N SER A 137 12.01 3.14 3.94
CA SER A 137 12.39 1.73 4.12
C SER A 137 13.08 1.11 2.89
N LEU A 138 12.66 1.48 1.68
CA LEU A 138 13.29 1.01 0.44
C LEU A 138 14.67 1.63 0.24
N SER A 139 14.86 2.89 0.65
CA SER A 139 16.16 3.57 0.57
C SER A 139 17.17 2.94 1.53
N GLU A 140 16.76 2.70 2.77
CA GLU A 140 17.59 2.03 3.79
C GLU A 140 17.96 0.59 3.36
N ALA A 141 17.01 -0.17 2.81
CA ALA A 141 17.27 -1.52 2.29
C ALA A 141 18.25 -1.51 1.10
N ARG A 142 18.18 -0.48 0.25
CA ARG A 142 19.12 -0.31 -0.87
C ARG A 142 20.54 -0.02 -0.37
N GLU A 143 20.69 0.89 0.60
CA GLU A 143 21.98 1.28 1.16
C GLU A 143 22.69 0.13 1.86
N THR A 144 21.97 -0.61 2.70
CA THR A 144 22.51 -1.79 3.41
C THR A 144 23.03 -2.86 2.44
N LYS A 145 22.33 -3.13 1.33
CA LYS A 145 22.84 -4.02 0.28
C LYS A 145 24.07 -3.49 -0.45
N ILE A 146 24.13 -2.18 -0.73
CA ILE A 146 25.32 -1.58 -1.37
C ILE A 146 26.54 -1.74 -0.46
N ALA A 147 26.37 -1.52 0.85
CA ALA A 147 27.43 -1.73 1.83
C ALA A 147 27.87 -3.21 1.87
N ALA A 148 26.93 -4.16 1.92
CA ALA A 148 27.24 -5.59 1.90
C ALA A 148 28.02 -6.00 0.63
N ARG A 149 27.62 -5.52 -0.55
CA ARG A 149 28.33 -5.79 -1.82
C ARG A 149 29.75 -5.22 -1.83
N LYS A 150 29.98 -4.03 -1.25
CA LYS A 150 31.32 -3.44 -1.15
C LYS A 150 32.23 -4.27 -0.23
N GLY A 151 31.71 -4.74 0.91
CA GLY A 151 32.46 -5.62 1.84
C GLY A 151 32.86 -6.97 1.22
N ILE A 152 32.01 -7.54 0.37
CA ILE A 152 32.34 -8.76 -0.38
C ILE A 152 33.46 -8.48 -1.39
N LYS A 153 33.42 -7.36 -2.11
CA LYS A 153 34.48 -7.00 -3.07
C LYS A 153 35.82 -6.75 -2.40
N SER A 154 35.84 -6.07 -1.24
CA SER A 154 37.09 -5.81 -0.50
C SER A 154 37.71 -7.09 0.05
N SER A 155 36.91 -8.01 0.60
CA SER A 155 37.41 -9.30 1.11
C SER A 155 37.90 -10.23 -0.02
N VAL A 156 37.24 -10.23 -1.18
CA VAL A 156 37.71 -10.97 -2.38
C VAL A 156 39.01 -10.37 -2.92
N ALA A 157 39.15 -9.04 -2.91
CA ALA A 157 40.39 -8.37 -3.32
C ALA A 157 41.55 -8.73 -2.38
N GLN A 158 41.34 -8.69 -1.06
CA GLN A 158 42.34 -9.09 -0.06
C GLN A 158 42.79 -10.54 -0.22
N ARG A 159 41.85 -11.48 -0.46
CA ARG A 159 42.16 -12.90 -0.70
C ARG A 159 42.97 -13.18 -1.97
N LYS A 160 42.90 -12.32 -2.98
CA LYS A 160 43.72 -12.46 -4.21
C LYS A 160 45.13 -11.93 -4.02
N VAL A 161 45.31 -10.92 -3.16
CA VAL A 161 46.63 -10.35 -2.84
C VAL A 161 47.43 -11.32 -1.96
N THR A 162 46.79 -11.98 -0.99
CA THR A 162 47.45 -12.97 -0.11
C THR A 162 47.72 -14.34 -0.74
N ARG A 163 47.31 -14.56 -2.01
CA ARG A 163 47.55 -15.81 -2.76
C ARG A 163 48.62 -15.68 -3.85
N LYS A 164 49.37 -14.57 -3.86
CA LYS A 164 50.64 -14.44 -4.60
C LYS A 164 51.78 -14.58 -3.62
#